data_AF-A0A7S4PKP2-F1
#
_entry.id   AF-A0A7S4PKP2-F1
#
_cell.length_a   1.000
_cell.length_b   1.000
_cell.length_c   1.000
_cell.angle_alpha   90.00
_cell.angle_beta   90.00
_cell.angle_gamma   90.00
#
_symmetry.space_group_name_H-M   'P 1'
#
loop_
_entity.id
_entity.type
_entity.pdbx_description
1 polymer ?
#
loop_
_entity_poly.entity_id
_entity_poly.type
_entity_poly.pdbx_seq_one_letter_code
_entity_poly.pdbx_strand_id
1 'polypeptide(L)'
;MKAVFPSVLSSVRACADQLKYEKARSLCEVITNIRTAYTEDFDSYDTERQQRAVCMYFIDKLALRVGGDKELDAEADTVGCTSLRVEHIKLQEPNIMELDFLGKDSIRYQNTVSVLPKVFDLLAFFIKGKSPEHDLFHLINPSKINKYLKSFMEGLTAKVFRTFNASQCLDEEVWEKNICSADLSIAEKVAYFNEANTKVAVLCNHQRSTVQSNFDNQMASIEDKEQNLVDFLKRLEKYHSTLRGLKTDAQKLKLAKEWHAEEHAMQIAWLEKYGEPGELKQYKRERKDPIVSFKKKSSRTARKAGRRKIHKTSQSVKRQKSTSPSAIGAKNSTKKSSKVPQKIVVKRKNVSTTRSTKREERKRAVCSQTVGIQIKRKKV
;
A
#
# COMPACT_ATOMS: atom_id res chain seq x y z
N MET A 1 -19.40 6.61 25.01
CA MET A 1 -20.57 6.70 24.09
C MET A 1 -20.24 6.04 22.75
N LYS A 2 -21.22 5.37 22.12
CA LYS A 2 -21.13 4.93 20.69
C LYS A 2 -21.96 5.89 19.84
N ALA A 3 -21.51 6.20 18.62
CA ALA A 3 -22.17 7.17 17.74
C ALA A 3 -22.18 6.70 16.27
N VAL A 4 -23.23 7.07 15.53
CA VAL A 4 -23.36 6.82 14.09
C VAL A 4 -22.74 7.99 13.34
N PHE A 5 -21.95 7.71 12.31
CA PHE A 5 -21.25 8.73 11.52
C PHE A 5 -21.49 8.57 10.02
N PRO A 6 -21.38 9.65 9.22
CA PRO A 6 -21.38 9.58 7.77
C PRO A 6 -20.27 8.67 7.21
N SER A 7 -20.55 8.07 6.06
CA SER A 7 -19.61 7.25 5.28
C SER A 7 -18.28 7.97 5.04
N VAL A 8 -17.19 7.20 4.93
CA VAL A 8 -15.83 7.69 4.65
C VAL A 8 -15.78 8.51 3.34
N LEU A 9 -16.62 8.16 2.36
CA LEU A 9 -16.73 8.86 1.07
C LEU A 9 -17.58 10.14 1.13
N SER A 10 -18.14 10.51 2.29
CA SER A 10 -18.87 11.77 2.45
C SER A 10 -17.92 12.97 2.41
N SER A 11 -18.39 14.10 1.88
CA SER A 11 -17.61 15.35 1.79
C SER A 11 -17.06 15.81 3.14
N VAL A 12 -17.81 15.64 4.23
CA VAL A 12 -17.40 15.98 5.59
C VAL A 12 -16.20 15.12 6.04
N ARG A 13 -16.23 13.81 5.80
CA ARG A 13 -15.11 12.91 6.13
C ARG A 13 -13.90 13.15 5.24
N ALA A 14 -14.10 13.31 3.93
CA ALA A 14 -13.04 13.57 2.98
C ALA A 14 -12.32 14.91 3.25
N CYS A 15 -13.06 15.98 3.55
CA CYS A 15 -12.48 17.28 3.91
C CYS A 15 -11.66 17.21 5.21
N ALA A 16 -12.16 16.52 6.24
CA ALA A 16 -11.40 16.30 7.47
C ALA A 16 -10.11 15.50 7.24
N ASP A 17 -10.12 14.49 6.35
CA ASP A 17 -8.94 13.71 6.03
C ASP A 17 -7.93 14.48 5.17
N GLN A 18 -8.40 15.34 4.25
CA GLN A 18 -7.56 16.29 3.53
C GLN A 18 -6.85 17.26 4.50
N LEU A 19 -7.59 17.86 5.44
CA LEU A 19 -7.04 18.76 6.46
C LEU A 19 -6.02 18.06 7.37
N LYS A 20 -6.21 16.77 7.68
CA LYS A 20 -5.23 15.94 8.40
C LYS A 20 -3.90 15.84 7.64
N TYR A 21 -3.94 15.61 6.33
CA TYR A 21 -2.71 15.55 5.51
C TYR A 21 -2.10 16.93 5.27
N GLU A 22 -2.88 17.98 5.05
CA GLU A 22 -2.32 19.34 4.93
C GLU A 22 -1.60 19.78 6.21
N LYS A 23 -2.10 19.43 7.40
CA LYS A 23 -1.35 19.64 8.67
C LYS A 23 -0.01 18.88 8.71
N ALA A 24 0.05 17.67 8.17
CA ALA A 24 1.31 16.92 8.05
C ALA A 24 2.26 17.57 7.03
N ARG A 25 1.74 18.18 5.95
CA ARG A 25 2.53 18.97 4.99
C ARG A 25 3.03 20.27 5.60
N SER A 26 2.25 20.95 6.44
CA SER A 26 2.71 22.10 7.21
C SER A 26 3.83 21.70 8.19
N LEU A 27 3.71 20.56 8.87
CA LEU A 27 4.77 20.06 9.77
C LEU A 27 6.13 19.95 9.06
N CYS A 28 6.15 19.53 7.79
CA CYS A 28 7.36 19.50 6.94
C CYS A 28 8.11 20.85 6.89
N GLU A 29 7.41 21.97 7.01
CA GLU A 29 8.02 23.32 6.95
C GLU A 29 8.63 23.78 8.27
N VAL A 30 8.24 23.17 9.40
CA VAL A 30 8.72 23.53 10.76
C VAL A 30 9.48 22.40 11.46
N ILE A 31 9.52 21.20 10.89
CA ILE A 31 10.11 20.01 11.52
C ILE A 31 11.57 20.22 11.90
N THR A 32 12.35 20.93 11.07
CA THR A 32 13.75 21.26 11.36
C THR A 32 13.88 22.11 12.63
N ASN A 33 13.01 23.11 12.82
CA ASN A 33 13.02 23.96 14.02
C ASN A 33 12.67 23.14 15.28
N ILE A 34 11.72 22.20 15.17
CA ILE A 34 11.36 21.29 16.26
C ILE A 34 12.54 20.35 16.58
N ARG A 35 13.21 19.82 15.55
CA ARG A 35 14.39 18.95 15.68
C ARG A 35 15.56 19.65 16.35
N THR A 36 15.84 20.90 15.97
CA THR A 36 16.84 21.74 16.66
C THR A 36 16.43 21.98 18.12
N ALA A 37 15.21 22.46 18.37
CA ALA A 37 14.76 22.81 19.72
C ALA A 37 14.77 21.62 20.71
N TYR A 38 14.33 20.42 20.31
CA TYR A 38 14.44 19.26 21.20
C TYR A 38 15.89 18.80 21.37
N THR A 39 16.77 19.03 20.39
CA THR A 39 18.18 18.64 20.50
C THR A 39 18.93 19.56 21.45
N GLU A 40 18.61 20.86 21.45
CA GLU A 40 19.09 21.82 22.44
C GLU A 40 18.55 21.53 23.85
N ASP A 41 17.28 21.13 23.97
CA ASP A 41 16.67 20.74 25.26
C ASP A 41 17.34 19.48 25.89
N PHE A 42 18.15 18.69 25.16
CA PHE A 42 18.93 17.58 25.75
C PHE A 42 19.98 18.07 26.76
N ASP A 43 20.65 19.19 26.47
CA ASP A 43 21.68 19.78 27.34
C ASP A 43 21.09 20.77 28.37
N SER A 44 19.77 20.77 28.54
CA SER A 44 19.10 21.60 29.54
C SER A 44 19.34 21.11 30.97
N TYR A 45 19.44 22.04 31.93
CA TYR A 45 19.48 21.72 33.38
C TYR A 45 18.12 21.26 33.93
N ASP A 46 17.02 21.52 33.23
CA ASP A 46 15.66 21.19 33.66
C ASP A 46 15.29 19.76 33.18
N THR A 47 15.16 18.84 34.14
CA THR A 47 14.84 17.42 33.88
C THR A 47 13.49 17.23 33.17
N GLU A 48 12.50 18.13 33.34
CA GLU A 48 11.26 18.06 32.58
C GLU A 48 11.50 18.35 31.08
N ARG A 49 12.42 19.28 30.76
CA ARG A 49 12.82 19.56 29.38
C ARG A 49 13.57 18.41 28.76
N GLN A 50 14.52 17.83 29.48
CA GLN A 50 15.27 16.66 29.02
C GLN A 50 14.32 15.47 28.72
N GLN A 51 13.38 15.16 29.63
CA GLN A 51 12.38 14.10 29.41
C GLN A 51 11.47 14.40 28.22
N ARG A 52 10.98 15.64 28.10
CA ARG A 52 10.20 16.10 26.94
C ARG A 52 10.99 15.93 25.64
N ALA A 53 12.26 16.29 25.63
CA ALA A 53 13.13 16.22 24.46
C ALA A 53 13.33 14.77 23.99
N VAL A 54 13.68 13.85 24.90
CA VAL A 54 13.86 12.43 24.58
C VAL A 54 12.53 11.79 24.13
N CYS A 55 11.41 12.14 24.78
CA CYS A 55 10.08 11.71 24.32
C CYS A 55 9.73 12.26 22.93
N MET A 56 10.08 13.51 22.61
CA MET A 56 9.88 14.08 21.27
C MET A 56 10.76 13.41 20.22
N TYR A 57 12.02 13.09 20.56
CA TYR A 57 12.93 12.32 19.72
C TYR A 57 12.36 10.92 19.40
N PHE A 58 11.77 10.21 20.38
CA PHE A 58 11.10 8.93 20.15
C PHE A 58 9.84 9.07 19.25
N ILE A 59 9.04 10.11 19.43
CA ILE A 59 7.86 10.38 18.58
C ILE A 59 8.30 10.70 17.12
N ASP A 60 9.34 11.50 16.94
CA ASP A 60 9.90 11.88 15.62
C ASP A 60 10.60 10.70 14.93
N LYS A 61 11.50 9.99 15.62
CA LYS A 61 12.37 8.98 14.99
C LYS A 61 11.80 7.58 14.94
N LEU A 62 11.02 7.19 15.95
CA LEU A 62 10.49 5.83 16.09
C LEU A 62 8.99 5.74 15.78
N ALA A 63 8.37 6.86 15.39
CA ALA A 63 6.94 6.98 15.09
C ALA A 63 6.02 6.41 16.19
N LEU A 64 6.45 6.51 17.46
CA LEU A 64 5.67 6.01 18.59
C LEU A 64 4.37 6.82 18.75
N ARG A 65 3.33 6.14 19.24
CA ARG A 65 2.11 6.81 19.73
C ARG A 65 2.43 7.40 21.10
N VAL A 66 1.93 8.60 21.41
CA VAL A 66 2.16 9.26 22.70
C VAL A 66 1.75 8.40 23.90
N GLY A 67 0.66 7.64 23.75
CA GLY A 67 -0.11 7.15 24.89
C GLY A 67 -1.26 8.11 25.19
N GLY A 68 -2.28 7.58 25.85
CA GLY A 68 -3.33 8.37 26.49
C GLY A 68 -3.36 7.99 27.97
N ASP A 69 -3.96 8.85 28.78
CA ASP A 69 -4.18 8.56 30.20
C ASP A 69 -5.22 7.42 30.26
N LYS A 70 -4.87 6.29 30.90
CA LYS A 70 -5.77 5.13 31.06
C LYS A 70 -6.73 5.36 32.23
N GLU A 71 -7.96 4.87 32.10
CA GLU A 71 -8.79 4.57 33.27
C GLU A 71 -8.34 3.20 33.83
N LEU A 72 -8.00 3.16 35.12
CA LEU A 72 -7.10 2.15 35.71
C LEU A 72 -7.64 0.70 35.76
N ASP A 73 -8.95 0.49 35.66
CA ASP A 73 -9.58 -0.77 36.10
C ASP A 73 -10.12 -1.69 34.99
N ALA A 74 -10.01 -1.32 33.70
CA ALA A 74 -10.67 -2.08 32.62
C ALA A 74 -9.87 -2.26 31.30
N GLU A 75 -8.72 -1.61 31.14
CA GLU A 75 -7.94 -1.68 29.90
C GLU A 75 -6.71 -2.59 30.03
N ALA A 76 -6.40 -3.33 28.96
CA ALA A 76 -5.18 -4.14 28.89
C ALA A 76 -3.93 -3.26 29.06
N ASP A 77 -2.90 -3.78 29.75
CA ASP A 77 -1.69 -3.00 30.03
C ASP A 77 -0.86 -2.74 28.78
N THR A 78 -1.20 -1.65 28.10
CA THR A 78 -0.60 -1.20 26.85
C THR A 78 -0.03 0.20 27.03
N VAL A 79 1.20 0.43 26.59
CA VAL A 79 1.91 1.70 26.82
C VAL A 79 2.14 2.48 25.53
N GLY A 80 2.34 3.79 25.69
CA GLY A 80 2.78 4.70 24.66
C GLY A 80 4.01 5.48 25.12
N CYS A 81 4.53 6.35 24.26
CA CYS A 81 5.79 7.05 24.46
C CYS A 81 5.92 7.79 25.81
N THR A 82 4.86 8.42 26.34
CA THR A 82 4.91 9.11 27.65
C THR A 82 4.61 8.19 28.83
N SER A 83 4.08 6.99 28.60
CA SER A 83 3.78 5.98 29.63
C SER A 83 4.71 4.76 29.55
N LEU A 84 5.89 4.92 28.96
CA LEU A 84 6.95 3.92 29.03
C LEU A 84 7.48 3.84 30.46
N ARG A 85 7.36 2.66 31.07
CA ARG A 85 8.04 2.28 32.31
C ARG A 85 9.47 1.78 32.04
N VAL A 86 10.32 1.76 33.07
CA VAL A 86 11.74 1.36 32.98
C VAL A 86 11.94 -0.05 32.40
N GLU A 87 11.08 -1.02 32.75
CA GLU A 87 11.16 -2.41 32.27
C GLU A 87 11.13 -2.58 30.75
N HIS A 88 10.53 -1.62 30.02
CA HIS A 88 10.37 -1.67 28.57
C HIS A 88 11.63 -1.28 27.79
N ILE A 89 12.66 -0.77 28.47
CA ILE A 89 13.89 -0.30 27.84
C ILE A 89 15.09 -1.07 28.40
N LYS A 90 15.95 -1.55 27.50
CA LYS A 90 17.28 -2.04 27.85
C LYS A 90 18.33 -1.22 27.11
N LEU A 91 19.35 -0.79 27.83
CA LEU A 91 20.49 -0.04 27.30
C LEU A 91 21.69 -0.97 27.19
N GLN A 92 22.36 -0.94 26.04
CA GLN A 92 23.57 -1.72 25.75
C GLN A 92 24.63 -0.80 25.13
N GLU A 93 25.88 -0.98 25.53
CA GLU A 93 26.99 -0.21 24.96
C GLU A 93 27.42 -0.77 23.59
N PRO A 94 27.82 0.06 22.61
CA PRO A 94 27.80 1.52 22.62
C PRO A 94 26.49 2.10 22.04
N ASN A 95 25.75 2.89 22.84
CA ASN A 95 24.58 3.67 22.39
C ASN A 95 23.42 2.86 21.76
N ILE A 96 23.22 1.61 22.16
CA ILE A 96 22.13 0.74 21.66
C ILE A 96 20.97 0.75 22.67
N MET A 97 19.77 1.02 22.19
CA MET A 97 18.53 0.93 22.95
C MET A 97 17.64 -0.16 22.38
N GLU A 98 17.26 -1.12 23.23
CA GLU A 98 16.20 -2.09 22.95
C GLU A 98 14.89 -1.61 23.59
N LEU A 99 13.81 -1.65 22.81
CA LEU A 99 12.44 -1.41 23.25
C LEU A 99 11.64 -2.70 23.13
N ASP A 100 10.95 -3.09 24.20
CA ASP A 100 10.02 -4.24 24.20
C ASP A 100 8.79 -3.93 25.08
N PHE A 101 7.63 -3.72 24.45
CA PHE A 101 6.39 -3.39 25.17
C PHE A 101 5.13 -3.74 24.36
N LEU A 102 3.98 -3.84 25.04
CA LEU A 102 2.68 -3.96 24.37
C LEU A 102 2.13 -2.56 24.06
N GLY A 103 1.89 -2.27 22.78
CA GLY A 103 1.27 -1.03 22.32
C GLY A 103 -0.24 -1.14 22.17
N LYS A 104 -0.85 -0.15 21.50
CA LYS A 104 -2.27 -0.15 21.14
C LYS A 104 -2.70 -1.50 20.53
N ASP A 105 -3.88 -1.98 20.92
CA ASP A 105 -4.45 -3.28 20.51
C ASP A 105 -3.63 -4.48 20.99
N SER A 106 -2.84 -4.31 22.06
CA SER A 106 -1.90 -5.29 22.63
C SER A 106 -0.88 -5.84 21.63
N ILE A 107 -0.56 -5.07 20.58
CA ILE A 107 0.47 -5.44 19.59
C ILE A 107 1.85 -5.16 20.19
N ARG A 108 2.70 -6.19 20.27
CA ARG A 108 4.07 -6.06 20.77
C ARG A 108 4.90 -5.16 19.85
N TYR A 109 5.54 -4.15 20.41
CA TYR A 109 6.59 -3.36 19.78
C TYR A 109 7.93 -3.89 20.26
N GLN A 110 8.70 -4.48 19.35
CA GLN A 110 10.09 -4.87 19.59
C GLN A 110 10.97 -4.15 18.59
N ASN A 111 11.98 -3.41 19.07
CA ASN A 111 12.91 -2.70 18.20
C ASN A 111 14.26 -2.48 18.89
N THR A 112 15.36 -2.72 18.18
CA THR A 112 16.72 -2.43 18.64
C THR A 112 17.28 -1.32 17.76
N VAL A 113 17.58 -0.17 18.35
CA VAL A 113 17.99 1.04 17.62
C VAL A 113 19.28 1.61 18.20
N SER A 114 20.15 2.12 17.33
CA SER A 114 21.23 3.00 17.76
C SER A 114 20.66 4.40 17.99
N VAL A 115 20.85 4.94 19.19
CA VAL A 115 20.40 6.30 19.57
C VAL A 115 21.57 7.28 19.54
N LEU A 116 21.27 8.58 19.64
CA LEU A 116 22.30 9.60 19.84
C LEU A 116 22.97 9.38 21.21
N PRO A 117 24.30 9.60 21.38
CA PRO A 117 24.97 9.37 22.66
C PRO A 117 24.34 10.14 23.82
N LYS A 118 24.01 11.42 23.61
CA LYS A 118 23.28 12.26 24.57
C LYS A 118 21.92 11.67 24.99
N VAL A 119 21.22 10.99 24.08
CA VAL A 119 19.95 10.32 24.39
C VAL A 119 20.19 9.06 25.22
N PHE A 120 21.26 8.31 24.95
CA PHE A 120 21.67 7.16 25.75
C PHE A 120 22.04 7.57 27.18
N ASP A 121 22.88 8.59 27.34
CA ASP A 121 23.28 9.15 28.64
C ASP A 121 22.06 9.61 29.46
N LEU A 122 21.13 10.35 28.82
CA LEU A 122 19.90 10.81 29.46
C LEU A 122 18.98 9.66 29.86
N LEU A 123 18.86 8.60 29.04
CA LEU A 123 18.07 7.42 29.40
C LEU A 123 18.68 6.67 30.58
N ALA A 124 20.01 6.51 30.62
CA ALA A 124 20.70 5.92 31.76
C ALA A 124 20.47 6.75 33.04
N PHE A 125 20.51 8.09 32.93
CA PHE A 125 20.16 8.99 34.02
C PHE A 125 18.68 8.87 34.47
N PHE A 126 17.73 8.78 33.53
CA PHE A 126 16.29 8.64 33.86
C PHE A 126 15.92 7.28 34.46
N ILE A 127 16.72 6.24 34.24
CA ILE A 127 16.54 4.89 34.79
C ILE A 127 17.22 4.75 36.16
N LYS A 128 18.33 5.46 36.40
CA LYS A 128 19.13 5.35 37.63
C LYS A 128 18.30 5.55 38.90
N GLY A 129 18.24 4.51 39.74
CA GLY A 129 17.56 4.55 41.04
C GLY A 129 16.04 4.31 41.00
N LYS A 130 15.47 3.96 39.84
CA LYS A 130 14.04 3.58 39.72
C LYS A 130 13.85 2.06 39.71
N SER A 131 12.67 1.61 40.14
CA SER A 131 12.24 0.22 39.93
C SER A 131 11.76 -0.01 38.48
N PRO A 132 11.70 -1.26 38.00
CA PRO A 132 11.24 -1.57 36.64
C PRO A 132 9.84 -1.04 36.29
N GLU A 133 8.95 -0.98 37.29
CA GLU A 133 7.55 -0.59 37.17
C GLU A 133 7.34 0.94 37.21
N HIS A 134 8.38 1.73 37.50
CA HIS A 134 8.27 3.18 37.52
C HIS A 134 8.29 3.78 36.10
N ASP A 135 7.55 4.87 35.91
CA ASP A 135 7.57 5.64 34.67
C ASP A 135 8.98 6.19 34.37
N LEU A 136 9.47 5.91 33.17
CA LEU A 136 10.68 6.53 32.62
C LEU A 136 10.53 8.05 32.61
N PHE A 137 9.35 8.52 32.18
CA PHE A 137 9.05 9.91 31.87
C PHE A 137 8.09 10.58 32.88
N HIS A 138 8.25 10.27 34.17
CA HIS A 138 7.41 10.74 35.29
C HIS A 138 7.09 12.26 35.37
N LEU A 139 7.83 13.15 34.70
CA LEU A 139 7.56 14.61 34.73
C LEU A 139 6.69 15.10 33.57
N ILE A 140 6.47 14.28 32.54
CA ILE A 140 5.73 14.67 31.33
C ILE A 140 4.49 13.81 31.12
N ASN A 141 3.53 14.33 30.36
CA ASN A 141 2.30 13.63 29.99
C ASN A 141 1.83 14.07 28.59
N PRO A 142 0.82 13.42 27.98
CA PRO A 142 0.35 13.76 26.64
C PRO A 142 -0.09 15.23 26.50
N SER A 143 -0.63 15.82 27.56
CA SER A 143 -1.07 17.22 27.57
C SER A 143 0.11 18.20 27.53
N LYS A 144 1.18 17.95 28.29
CA LYS A 144 2.44 18.74 28.25
C LYS A 144 3.10 18.66 26.87
N ILE A 145 3.21 17.46 26.28
CA ILE A 145 3.75 17.27 24.92
C ILE A 145 2.96 18.06 23.88
N ASN A 146 1.62 17.95 23.88
CA ASN A 146 0.79 18.67 22.91
C ASN A 146 0.75 20.19 23.18
N LYS A 147 0.96 20.65 24.42
CA LYS A 147 1.12 22.09 24.73
C LYS A 147 2.42 22.66 24.14
N TYR A 148 3.53 21.92 24.26
CA TYR A 148 4.81 22.28 23.62
C TYR A 148 4.69 22.29 22.09
N LEU A 149 4.09 21.27 21.48
CA LEU A 149 3.92 21.25 20.02
C LEU A 149 3.09 22.42 19.47
N LYS A 150 2.08 22.89 20.23
CA LYS A 150 1.28 24.06 19.85
C LYS A 150 2.07 25.37 19.77
N SER A 151 3.23 25.51 20.45
CA SER A 151 4.04 26.73 20.33
C SER A 151 4.85 26.82 19.04
N PHE A 152 5.06 25.70 18.34
CA PHE A 152 5.69 25.69 17.01
C PHE A 152 4.67 25.89 15.88
N MET A 153 3.44 25.42 16.08
CA MET A 153 2.38 25.47 15.07
C MET A 153 0.99 25.29 15.69
N GLU A 154 0.06 26.17 15.34
CA GLU A 154 -1.31 26.07 15.83
C GLU A 154 -1.97 24.76 15.38
N GLY A 155 -2.59 24.06 16.35
CA GLY A 155 -3.29 22.81 16.08
C GLY A 155 -2.38 21.63 15.72
N LEU A 156 -1.06 21.76 15.89
CA LEU A 156 -0.11 20.64 15.85
C LEU A 156 -0.29 19.75 17.08
N THR A 157 -0.19 18.44 16.87
CA THR A 157 -0.22 17.42 17.92
C THR A 157 0.71 16.30 17.55
N ALA A 158 1.16 15.51 18.53
CA ALA A 158 2.07 14.39 18.27
C ALA A 158 1.46 13.30 17.37
N LYS A 159 0.12 13.24 17.22
CA LYS A 159 -0.55 12.37 16.23
C LYS A 159 -0.19 12.74 14.78
N VAL A 160 0.16 13.99 14.51
CA VAL A 160 0.57 14.46 13.17
C VAL A 160 1.92 13.87 12.76
N PHE A 161 2.85 13.64 13.69
CA PHE A 161 4.18 13.07 13.39
C PHE A 161 4.07 11.67 12.77
N ARG A 162 3.19 10.80 13.27
CA ARG A 162 2.97 9.47 12.66
C ARG A 162 2.40 9.58 11.24
N THR A 163 1.55 10.57 10.95
CA THR A 163 1.04 10.82 9.59
C THR A 163 2.14 11.35 8.68
N PHE A 164 2.91 12.34 9.16
CA PHE A 164 4.04 12.93 8.46
C PHE A 164 5.11 11.90 8.12
N ASN A 165 5.64 11.15 9.11
CA ASN A 165 6.66 10.14 8.91
C ASN A 165 6.21 9.01 7.96
N ALA A 166 4.95 8.55 8.07
CA ALA A 166 4.42 7.54 7.16
C ALA A 166 4.30 8.05 5.72
N SER A 167 3.85 9.29 5.53
CA SER A 167 3.75 9.92 4.20
C SER A 167 5.13 10.26 3.61
N GLN A 168 6.08 10.73 4.42
CA GLN A 168 7.44 11.04 3.99
C GLN A 168 8.17 9.76 3.57
N CYS A 169 8.14 8.70 4.39
CA CYS A 169 8.73 7.41 4.07
C CYS A 169 8.19 6.84 2.74
N LEU A 170 6.88 7.02 2.45
CA LEU A 170 6.32 6.60 1.17
C LEU A 170 6.80 7.46 -0.01
N ASP A 171 6.85 8.79 0.12
CA ASP A 171 7.35 9.69 -0.94
C ASP A 171 8.82 9.38 -1.24
N GLU A 172 9.67 9.27 -0.21
CA GLU A 172 11.10 8.94 -0.32
C GLU A 172 11.30 7.61 -1.05
N GLU A 173 10.66 6.52 -0.61
CA GLU A 173 10.77 5.20 -1.23
C GLU A 173 10.27 5.17 -2.69
N VAL A 174 9.23 5.93 -3.02
CA VAL A 174 8.71 6.05 -4.40
C VAL A 174 9.71 6.73 -5.32
N TRP A 175 10.44 7.74 -4.82
CA TRP A 175 11.47 8.44 -5.60
C TRP A 175 12.79 7.68 -5.66
N GLU A 176 13.28 7.13 -4.55
CA GLU A 176 14.55 6.38 -4.51
C GLU A 176 14.52 5.14 -5.42
N LYS A 177 13.40 4.42 -5.46
CA LYS A 177 13.21 3.27 -6.35
C LYS A 177 12.79 3.64 -7.77
N ASN A 178 12.64 4.94 -8.05
CA ASN A 178 12.18 5.46 -9.34
C ASN A 178 10.94 4.72 -9.88
N ILE A 179 9.94 4.46 -9.01
CA ILE A 179 8.76 3.64 -9.34
C ILE A 179 7.98 4.24 -10.54
N CYS A 180 8.09 5.55 -10.73
CA CYS A 180 7.49 6.28 -11.84
C CYS A 180 8.22 6.10 -13.19
N SER A 181 9.33 5.34 -13.27
CA SER A 181 10.07 5.14 -14.52
C SER A 181 9.19 4.58 -15.64
N ALA A 182 9.46 5.00 -16.89
CA ALA A 182 8.80 4.46 -18.07
C ALA A 182 9.20 3.00 -18.36
N ASP A 183 10.41 2.61 -17.97
CA ASP A 183 11.01 1.30 -18.30
C ASP A 183 10.41 0.13 -17.51
N LEU A 184 9.80 0.43 -16.36
CA LEU A 184 9.20 -0.57 -15.47
C LEU A 184 7.79 -0.95 -15.92
N SER A 185 7.53 -2.26 -15.97
CA SER A 185 6.20 -2.83 -16.20
C SER A 185 5.22 -2.50 -15.05
N ILE A 186 3.93 -2.66 -15.31
CA ILE A 186 2.90 -2.45 -14.27
C ILE A 186 3.09 -3.40 -13.09
N ALA A 187 3.52 -4.65 -13.34
CA ALA A 187 3.75 -5.64 -12.29
C ALA A 187 4.91 -5.23 -11.37
N GLU A 188 6.04 -4.78 -11.93
CA GLU A 188 7.18 -4.29 -11.17
C GLU A 188 6.83 -3.03 -10.37
N LYS A 189 6.07 -2.10 -10.95
CA LYS A 189 5.57 -0.90 -10.26
C LYS A 189 4.73 -1.25 -9.03
N VAL A 190 3.83 -2.23 -9.16
CA VAL A 190 3.03 -2.73 -8.03
C VAL A 190 3.92 -3.41 -6.99
N ALA A 191 4.92 -4.19 -7.40
CA ALA A 191 5.87 -4.84 -6.48
C ALA A 191 6.67 -3.81 -5.66
N TYR A 192 7.29 -2.82 -6.32
CA TYR A 192 8.03 -1.77 -5.61
C TYR A 192 7.13 -0.91 -4.73
N PHE A 193 5.91 -0.60 -5.16
CA PHE A 193 4.95 0.14 -4.34
C PHE A 193 4.54 -0.65 -3.09
N ASN A 194 4.31 -1.96 -3.22
CA ASN A 194 4.01 -2.84 -2.09
C ASN A 194 5.19 -2.95 -1.12
N GLU A 195 6.42 -2.98 -1.62
CA GLU A 195 7.63 -3.00 -0.79
C GLU A 195 7.83 -1.66 -0.03
N ALA A 196 7.61 -0.52 -0.70
CA ALA A 196 7.60 0.81 -0.09
C ALA A 196 6.53 0.92 1.01
N ASN A 197 5.30 0.49 0.71
CA ASN A 197 4.20 0.45 1.67
C ASN A 197 4.47 -0.52 2.85
N THR A 198 5.21 -1.61 2.60
CA THR A 198 5.67 -2.54 3.65
C THR A 198 6.65 -1.85 4.60
N LYS A 199 7.59 -1.03 4.10
CA LYS A 199 8.48 -0.24 4.95
C LYS A 199 7.72 0.77 5.81
N VAL A 200 6.71 1.43 5.26
CA VAL A 200 5.79 2.32 6.03
C VAL A 200 5.03 1.55 7.12
N ALA A 201 4.55 0.34 6.81
CA ALA A 201 3.88 -0.52 7.78
C ALA A 201 4.81 -0.96 8.92
N VAL A 202 6.06 -1.30 8.61
CA VAL A 202 7.10 -1.63 9.61
C VAL A 202 7.42 -0.42 10.50
N LEU A 203 7.64 0.77 9.91
CA LEU A 203 7.86 2.02 10.65
C LEU A 203 6.70 2.33 11.62
N CYS A 204 5.47 2.03 11.21
CA CYS A 204 4.28 2.23 12.05
C CYS A 204 3.99 1.10 13.06
N ASN A 205 4.80 0.03 13.08
CA ASN A 205 4.53 -1.24 13.76
C ASN A 205 3.11 -1.79 13.49
N HIS A 206 2.71 -1.82 12.21
CA HIS A 206 1.45 -2.40 11.78
C HIS A 206 1.65 -3.90 11.48
N GLN A 207 1.38 -4.73 12.48
CA GLN A 207 1.47 -6.19 12.39
C GLN A 207 0.12 -6.81 12.02
N ARG A 208 0.14 -8.01 11.43
CA ARG A 208 -1.04 -8.87 11.28
C ARG A 208 -1.02 -9.90 12.40
N SER A 209 -2.16 -10.12 13.06
CA SER A 209 -2.27 -11.00 14.24
C SER A 209 -2.10 -12.48 13.91
N THR A 210 -2.29 -12.89 12.66
CA THR A 210 -2.08 -14.27 12.21
C THR A 210 -1.47 -14.31 10.81
N VAL A 211 -0.54 -15.24 10.60
CA VAL A 211 -0.27 -15.81 9.28
C VAL A 211 -1.45 -16.73 8.94
N GLN A 212 -1.91 -16.73 7.69
CA GLN A 212 -3.02 -17.61 7.30
C GLN A 212 -2.60 -19.07 7.47
N SER A 213 -3.50 -19.93 7.97
CA SER A 213 -3.21 -21.35 8.25
C SER A 213 -2.70 -22.15 7.05
N ASN A 214 -2.94 -21.65 5.84
CA ASN A 214 -2.56 -22.31 4.58
C ASN A 214 -1.40 -21.59 3.88
N PHE A 215 -0.66 -20.70 4.56
CA PHE A 215 0.41 -19.89 3.96
C PHE A 215 1.51 -20.77 3.34
N ASP A 216 2.00 -21.78 4.04
CA ASP A 216 3.08 -22.66 3.55
C ASP A 216 2.64 -23.41 2.28
N ASN A 217 1.39 -23.89 2.25
CA ASN A 217 0.80 -24.54 1.06
C ASN A 217 0.63 -23.57 -0.12
N GLN A 218 0.32 -22.29 0.14
CA GLN A 218 0.26 -21.26 -0.89
C GLN A 218 1.64 -20.93 -1.44
N MET A 219 2.65 -20.79 -0.57
CA MET A 219 4.04 -20.53 -0.96
C MET A 219 4.61 -21.69 -1.79
N ALA A 220 4.48 -22.93 -1.32
CA ALA A 220 4.89 -24.12 -2.06
C ALA A 220 4.20 -24.22 -3.44
N SER A 221 2.91 -23.85 -3.54
CA SER A 221 2.20 -23.81 -4.83
C SER A 221 2.71 -22.71 -5.77
N ILE A 222 3.22 -21.59 -5.24
CA ILE A 222 3.83 -20.52 -6.02
C ILE A 222 5.22 -20.95 -6.51
N GLU A 223 6.04 -21.52 -5.63
CA GLU A 223 7.37 -22.06 -5.96
C GLU A 223 7.29 -23.17 -7.03
N ASP A 224 6.35 -24.10 -6.87
CA ASP A 224 6.05 -25.13 -7.88
C ASP A 224 5.70 -24.49 -9.25
N LYS A 225 4.90 -23.41 -9.27
CA LYS A 225 4.51 -22.71 -10.52
C LYS A 225 5.68 -21.95 -11.13
N GLU A 226 6.51 -21.31 -10.31
CA GLU A 226 7.74 -20.64 -10.76
C GLU A 226 8.71 -21.64 -11.40
N GLN A 227 8.97 -22.78 -10.75
CA GLN A 227 9.84 -23.82 -11.29
C GLN A 227 9.32 -24.36 -12.64
N ASN A 228 8.00 -24.60 -12.76
CA ASN A 228 7.38 -25.00 -14.03
C ASN A 228 7.59 -23.95 -15.15
N LEU A 229 7.49 -22.65 -14.84
CA LEU A 229 7.75 -21.57 -15.80
C LEU A 229 9.24 -21.49 -16.20
N VAL A 230 10.14 -21.63 -15.24
CA VAL A 230 11.60 -21.65 -15.46
C VAL A 230 11.99 -22.81 -16.38
N ASP A 231 11.45 -24.01 -16.15
CA ASP A 231 11.75 -25.16 -17.00
C ASP A 231 11.09 -25.06 -18.38
N PHE A 232 9.88 -24.50 -18.48
CA PHE A 232 9.27 -24.14 -19.76
C PHE A 232 10.15 -23.17 -20.58
N LEU A 233 10.73 -22.15 -19.96
CA LEU A 233 11.65 -21.23 -20.64
C LEU A 233 12.90 -21.94 -21.17
N LYS A 234 13.58 -22.76 -20.34
CA LYS A 234 14.76 -23.56 -20.78
C LYS A 234 14.42 -24.47 -21.96
N ARG A 235 13.25 -25.11 -21.93
CA ARG A 235 12.74 -25.96 -23.01
C ARG A 235 12.53 -25.16 -24.29
N LEU A 236 11.91 -23.98 -24.18
CA LEU A 236 11.63 -23.09 -25.32
C LEU A 236 12.91 -22.56 -25.97
N GLU A 237 13.91 -22.19 -25.16
CA GLU A 237 15.25 -21.82 -25.64
C GLU A 237 15.94 -22.97 -26.39
N LYS A 238 15.90 -24.18 -25.84
CA LYS A 238 16.43 -25.39 -26.49
C LYS A 238 15.71 -25.69 -27.80
N TYR A 239 14.38 -25.56 -27.84
CA TYR A 239 13.57 -25.72 -29.06
C TYR A 239 13.96 -24.68 -30.13
N HIS A 240 14.03 -23.41 -29.75
CA HIS A 240 14.40 -22.32 -30.66
C HIS A 240 15.85 -22.45 -31.19
N SER A 241 16.79 -22.86 -30.33
CA SER A 241 18.18 -23.17 -30.73
C SER A 241 18.22 -24.32 -31.73
N THR A 242 17.52 -25.43 -31.45
CA THR A 242 17.43 -26.59 -32.34
C THR A 242 16.81 -26.21 -33.69
N LEU A 243 15.72 -25.42 -33.67
CA LEU A 243 15.00 -24.97 -34.86
C LEU A 243 15.90 -24.14 -35.81
N ARG A 244 16.80 -23.31 -35.27
CA ARG A 244 17.78 -22.55 -36.07
C ARG A 244 18.79 -23.44 -36.80
N GLY A 245 19.09 -24.63 -36.26
CA GLY A 245 20.00 -25.60 -36.89
C GLY A 245 19.37 -26.41 -38.04
N LEU A 246 18.04 -26.40 -38.18
CA LEU A 246 17.33 -27.26 -39.13
C LEU A 246 17.20 -26.61 -40.52
N LYS A 247 17.75 -27.30 -41.54
CA LYS A 247 17.78 -26.81 -42.92
C LYS A 247 16.49 -27.07 -43.71
N THR A 248 15.80 -28.18 -43.45
CA THR A 248 14.62 -28.59 -44.24
C THR A 248 13.30 -28.37 -43.50
N ASP A 249 12.23 -28.05 -44.24
CA ASP A 249 10.92 -27.82 -43.64
C ASP A 249 10.28 -29.12 -43.10
N ALA A 250 10.65 -30.28 -43.65
CA ALA A 250 10.27 -31.59 -43.10
C ALA A 250 10.82 -31.81 -41.68
N GLN A 251 12.09 -31.43 -41.43
CA GLN A 251 12.69 -31.50 -40.10
C GLN A 251 12.02 -30.51 -39.13
N LYS A 252 11.78 -29.27 -39.57
CA LYS A 252 11.09 -28.25 -38.75
C LYS A 252 9.67 -28.70 -38.38
N LEU A 253 8.93 -29.28 -39.32
CA LEU A 253 7.58 -29.81 -39.10
C LEU A 253 7.59 -31.01 -38.14
N LYS A 254 8.62 -31.85 -38.17
CA LYS A 254 8.79 -32.95 -37.20
C LYS A 254 9.02 -32.40 -35.79
N LEU A 255 9.99 -31.49 -35.62
CA LEU A 255 10.31 -30.87 -34.33
C LEU A 255 9.11 -30.12 -33.73
N ALA A 256 8.34 -29.39 -34.56
CA ALA A 256 7.13 -28.70 -34.10
C ALA A 256 6.04 -29.67 -33.61
N LYS A 257 5.86 -30.83 -34.27
CA LYS A 257 4.91 -31.87 -33.81
C LYS A 257 5.34 -32.48 -32.48
N GLU A 258 6.63 -32.77 -32.33
CA GLU A 258 7.21 -33.32 -31.09
C GLU A 258 7.01 -32.33 -29.93
N TRP A 259 7.36 -31.06 -30.13
CA TRP A 259 7.12 -29.98 -29.17
C TRP A 259 5.64 -29.88 -28.77
N HIS A 260 4.72 -29.78 -29.73
CA HIS A 260 3.29 -29.65 -29.43
C HIS A 260 2.66 -30.86 -28.73
N ALA A 261 3.23 -32.06 -28.91
CA ALA A 261 2.82 -33.27 -28.21
C ALA A 261 3.33 -33.28 -26.75
N GLU A 262 4.58 -32.87 -26.54
CA GLU A 262 5.19 -32.78 -25.21
C GLU A 262 4.52 -31.69 -24.35
N GLU A 263 4.32 -30.50 -24.90
CA GLU A 263 3.58 -29.40 -24.26
C GLU A 263 2.14 -29.81 -23.88
N HIS A 264 1.49 -30.61 -24.72
CA HIS A 264 0.15 -31.14 -24.42
C HIS A 264 0.16 -32.13 -23.25
N ALA A 265 1.17 -33.01 -23.17
CA ALA A 265 1.30 -33.97 -22.08
C ALA A 265 1.53 -33.27 -20.73
N MET A 266 2.42 -32.28 -20.69
CA MET A 266 2.68 -31.53 -19.46
C MET A 266 1.51 -30.64 -19.06
N GLN A 267 0.81 -29.99 -20.00
CA GLN A 267 -0.37 -29.18 -19.67
C GLN A 267 -1.49 -30.04 -19.06
N ILE A 268 -1.63 -31.30 -19.49
CA ILE A 268 -2.53 -32.27 -18.86
C ILE A 268 -2.05 -32.59 -17.44
N ALA A 269 -0.77 -32.94 -17.24
CA ALA A 269 -0.22 -33.25 -15.91
C ALA A 269 -0.33 -32.05 -14.93
N TRP A 270 -0.14 -30.83 -15.43
CA TRP A 270 -0.29 -29.60 -14.64
C TRP A 270 -1.75 -29.36 -14.26
N LEU A 271 -2.70 -29.51 -15.20
CA LEU A 271 -4.13 -29.39 -14.92
C LEU A 271 -4.65 -30.53 -14.02
N GLU A 272 -3.99 -31.69 -13.99
CA GLU A 272 -4.29 -32.78 -13.06
C GLU A 272 -3.73 -32.53 -11.65
N LYS A 273 -2.65 -31.74 -11.50
CA LYS A 273 -2.06 -31.37 -10.19
C LYS A 273 -2.64 -30.08 -9.60
N TYR A 274 -2.99 -29.07 -10.40
CA TYR A 274 -3.43 -27.74 -9.93
C TYR A 274 -4.68 -27.17 -10.60
N GLY A 275 -5.20 -27.80 -11.65
CA GLY A 275 -6.36 -27.29 -12.38
C GLY A 275 -7.67 -27.64 -11.67
N GLU A 276 -8.66 -26.76 -11.81
CA GLU A 276 -10.03 -27.06 -11.36
C GLU A 276 -10.63 -28.20 -12.21
N PRO A 277 -11.49 -29.08 -11.66
CA PRO A 277 -12.03 -30.25 -12.39
C PRO A 277 -12.80 -29.93 -13.69
N GLY A 278 -13.20 -28.66 -13.88
CA GLY A 278 -13.78 -28.15 -15.13
C GLY A 278 -12.75 -27.81 -16.20
N GLU A 279 -11.59 -27.28 -15.82
CA GLU A 279 -10.56 -26.78 -16.74
C GLU A 279 -9.91 -27.92 -17.53
N LEU A 280 -9.58 -29.03 -16.87
CA LEU A 280 -9.05 -30.23 -17.53
C LEU A 280 -10.03 -30.80 -18.57
N LYS A 281 -11.34 -30.76 -18.28
CA LYS A 281 -12.39 -31.21 -19.21
C LYS A 281 -12.55 -30.25 -20.40
N GLN A 282 -12.47 -28.94 -20.14
CA GLN A 282 -12.51 -27.91 -21.18
C GLN A 282 -11.29 -28.03 -22.11
N TYR A 283 -10.08 -28.09 -21.57
CA TYR A 283 -8.84 -28.25 -22.33
C TYR A 283 -8.85 -29.51 -23.22
N LYS A 284 -9.24 -30.66 -22.64
CA LYS A 284 -9.39 -31.93 -23.37
C LYS A 284 -10.49 -31.89 -24.45
N ARG A 285 -11.44 -30.93 -24.41
CA ARG A 285 -12.43 -30.69 -25.47
C ARG A 285 -11.87 -29.77 -26.56
N GLU A 286 -11.32 -28.62 -26.18
CA GLU A 286 -10.75 -27.62 -27.10
C GLU A 286 -9.57 -28.18 -27.94
N ARG A 287 -8.82 -29.15 -27.41
CA ARG A 287 -7.79 -29.89 -28.17
C ARG A 287 -8.34 -31.01 -29.05
N LYS A 288 -9.55 -31.52 -28.78
CA LYS A 288 -10.25 -32.51 -29.62
C LYS A 288 -11.00 -31.86 -30.77
N ASP A 289 -11.51 -30.64 -30.57
CA ASP A 289 -12.11 -29.80 -31.60
C ASP A 289 -11.00 -29.26 -32.52
N PRO A 290 -10.80 -29.79 -33.74
CA PRO A 290 -9.75 -29.30 -34.62
C PRO A 290 -10.14 -27.89 -35.08
N ILE A 291 -9.22 -26.94 -34.94
CA ILE A 291 -9.42 -25.55 -35.37
C ILE A 291 -10.04 -25.53 -36.78
N VAL A 292 -11.20 -24.87 -36.85
CA VAL A 292 -11.95 -24.43 -38.03
C VAL A 292 -11.24 -24.74 -39.34
N SER A 293 -11.81 -25.69 -40.08
CA SER A 293 -11.38 -26.15 -41.40
C SER A 293 -10.53 -25.13 -42.16
N PHE A 294 -9.29 -25.50 -42.48
CA PHE A 294 -8.44 -24.79 -43.45
C PHE A 294 -9.12 -24.91 -44.83
N LYS A 295 -10.11 -24.04 -45.07
CA LYS A 295 -11.04 -24.18 -46.19
C LYS A 295 -10.31 -23.79 -47.47
N LYS A 296 -9.69 -24.79 -48.11
CA LYS A 296 -9.13 -24.70 -49.46
C LYS A 296 -10.07 -23.88 -50.34
N LYS A 297 -9.64 -22.71 -50.77
CA LYS A 297 -10.28 -22.00 -51.89
C LYS A 297 -9.96 -22.76 -53.18
N SER A 298 -10.67 -23.86 -53.44
CA SER A 298 -10.71 -24.46 -54.77
C SER A 298 -11.81 -23.78 -55.58
N SER A 299 -11.39 -23.03 -56.59
CA SER A 299 -12.25 -22.46 -57.63
C SER A 299 -13.18 -23.48 -58.27
N ARG A 300 -14.45 -23.14 -58.46
CA ARG A 300 -15.24 -23.69 -59.56
C ARG A 300 -16.24 -22.64 -60.08
N THR A 301 -16.12 -22.32 -61.36
CA THR A 301 -16.82 -21.25 -62.07
C THR A 301 -18.04 -21.76 -62.84
N ALA A 302 -19.04 -20.88 -63.00
CA ALA A 302 -20.22 -21.00 -63.89
C ALA A 302 -21.27 -22.10 -63.52
N ARG A 303 -22.56 -21.99 -63.87
CA ARG A 303 -23.20 -21.12 -64.89
C ARG A 303 -24.68 -20.78 -64.58
N LYS A 304 -25.11 -19.58 -65.02
CA LYS A 304 -26.41 -18.87 -64.91
C LYS A 304 -27.73 -19.63 -65.21
N ALA A 305 -28.80 -19.21 -64.52
CA ALA A 305 -30.07 -18.64 -65.05
C ALA A 305 -30.71 -17.77 -63.92
N GLY A 306 -31.09 -16.49 -64.06
CA GLY A 306 -32.18 -15.90 -64.87
C GLY A 306 -33.55 -16.23 -64.23
N ARG A 307 -34.47 -15.33 -63.81
CA ARG A 307 -34.77 -13.88 -64.01
C ARG A 307 -35.84 -13.53 -62.93
N ARG A 308 -35.86 -12.42 -62.17
CA ARG A 308 -36.61 -11.14 -62.41
C ARG A 308 -36.72 -10.35 -61.06
N LYS A 309 -36.95 -9.03 -61.07
CA LYS A 309 -37.03 -8.14 -59.86
C LYS A 309 -38.40 -8.20 -59.14
N ILE A 310 -38.44 -7.80 -57.85
CA ILE A 310 -39.36 -6.78 -57.25
C ILE A 310 -38.95 -6.46 -55.80
N HIS A 311 -39.22 -5.23 -55.32
CA HIS A 311 -38.95 -4.74 -53.95
C HIS A 311 -39.87 -5.36 -52.89
N LYS A 312 -39.38 -5.53 -51.64
CA LYS A 312 -39.65 -4.60 -50.51
C LYS A 312 -38.96 -5.03 -49.21
N THR A 313 -38.65 -4.04 -48.38
CA THR A 313 -38.06 -4.18 -47.04
C THR A 313 -39.14 -4.53 -46.02
N SER A 314 -38.93 -5.57 -45.21
CA SER A 314 -39.76 -5.83 -44.02
C SER A 314 -39.06 -6.77 -43.04
N GLN A 315 -38.20 -6.23 -42.16
CA GLN A 315 -37.92 -6.88 -40.89
C GLN A 315 -39.09 -6.59 -39.93
N SER A 316 -39.72 -7.65 -39.42
CA SER A 316 -40.72 -7.59 -38.37
C SER A 316 -40.33 -8.57 -37.27
N VAL A 317 -40.08 -8.08 -36.05
CA VAL A 317 -40.16 -8.90 -34.84
C VAL A 317 -41.14 -8.20 -33.90
N LYS A 318 -42.24 -8.88 -33.58
CA LYS A 318 -43.33 -8.37 -32.73
C LYS A 318 -43.37 -9.16 -31.42
N ARG A 319 -43.48 -8.41 -30.32
CA ARG A 319 -44.40 -8.62 -29.16
C ARG A 319 -44.10 -9.81 -28.21
N GLN A 320 -43.86 -9.53 -26.93
CA GLN A 320 -44.80 -9.43 -25.77
C GLN A 320 -45.05 -10.79 -25.09
N LYS A 321 -45.30 -10.90 -23.78
CA LYS A 321 -46.40 -10.31 -22.97
C LYS A 321 -46.05 -10.33 -21.46
N SER A 322 -46.26 -9.24 -20.70
CA SER A 322 -47.37 -8.97 -19.73
C SER A 322 -47.39 -9.88 -18.48
N THR A 323 -47.66 -9.41 -17.25
CA THR A 323 -48.85 -8.63 -16.79
C THR A 323 -48.61 -7.70 -15.59
N SER A 324 -49.61 -6.87 -15.27
CA SER A 324 -49.71 -5.93 -14.13
C SER A 324 -51.02 -6.11 -13.35
N PRO A 325 -51.14 -5.51 -12.15
CA PRO A 325 -52.21 -4.53 -11.81
C PRO A 325 -51.66 -3.31 -11.01
N SER A 326 -52.36 -2.20 -10.69
CA SER A 326 -53.57 -1.52 -11.20
C SER A 326 -53.54 -0.01 -10.79
N ALA A 327 -54.67 0.71 -10.77
CA ALA A 327 -54.83 2.13 -10.36
C ALA A 327 -55.43 2.26 -8.92
N ILE A 328 -55.71 3.41 -8.27
CA ILE A 328 -56.36 4.70 -8.66
C ILE A 328 -56.01 5.80 -7.61
N GLY A 329 -56.01 7.10 -7.97
CA GLY A 329 -56.19 8.21 -7.01
C GLY A 329 -55.59 9.57 -7.41
N ALA A 330 -56.36 10.68 -7.32
CA ALA A 330 -55.95 12.01 -7.82
C ALA A 330 -56.15 13.14 -6.78
N LYS A 331 -55.34 14.22 -6.85
CA LYS A 331 -55.76 15.66 -6.82
C LYS A 331 -54.60 16.69 -6.73
N ASN A 332 -54.66 17.68 -7.64
CA ASN A 332 -54.44 19.14 -7.52
C ASN A 332 -53.23 19.81 -6.82
N SER A 333 -52.43 20.49 -7.65
CA SER A 333 -52.00 21.93 -7.57
C SER A 333 -51.27 22.52 -6.34
N THR A 334 -50.14 23.21 -6.58
CA THR A 334 -50.06 24.71 -6.56
C THR A 334 -48.70 25.29 -7.02
N LYS A 335 -48.72 26.60 -7.35
CA LYS A 335 -47.66 27.46 -7.87
C LYS A 335 -46.46 27.68 -6.92
N LYS A 336 -45.21 27.80 -7.43
CA LYS A 336 -44.50 29.11 -7.59
C LYS A 336 -43.04 29.02 -8.11
N SER A 337 -42.82 29.72 -9.23
CA SER A 337 -41.65 30.48 -9.71
C SER A 337 -40.27 30.51 -8.99
N SER A 338 -39.23 30.46 -9.84
CA SER A 338 -37.92 31.17 -9.76
C SER A 338 -36.87 30.65 -8.74
N LYS A 339 -35.57 30.50 -9.02
CA LYS A 339 -34.63 31.18 -9.94
C LYS A 339 -33.49 30.25 -10.42
N VAL A 340 -32.91 30.55 -11.57
CA VAL A 340 -31.62 29.99 -12.03
C VAL A 340 -30.46 30.80 -11.42
N PRO A 341 -29.32 30.15 -11.09
CA PRO A 341 -28.03 30.77 -11.37
C PRO A 341 -27.09 29.92 -12.23
N GLN A 342 -26.35 30.65 -13.05
CA GLN A 342 -25.46 30.28 -14.15
C GLN A 342 -24.38 29.22 -13.85
N LYS A 343 -24.01 28.47 -14.91
CA LYS A 343 -22.79 27.63 -14.95
C LYS A 343 -21.54 28.50 -14.84
N ILE A 344 -20.69 28.22 -13.85
CA ILE A 344 -19.31 28.73 -13.82
C ILE A 344 -18.45 27.86 -14.75
N VAL A 345 -17.93 28.45 -15.83
CA VAL A 345 -16.98 27.80 -16.74
C VAL A 345 -15.55 28.05 -16.23
N VAL A 346 -14.96 27.05 -15.59
CA VAL A 346 -13.54 27.10 -15.18
C VAL A 346 -12.65 26.84 -16.40
N LYS A 347 -12.07 27.90 -16.96
CA LYS A 347 -11.01 27.78 -17.98
C LYS A 347 -9.76 27.15 -17.34
N ARG A 348 -9.38 25.95 -17.78
CA ARG A 348 -8.06 25.37 -17.48
C ARG A 348 -6.97 26.25 -18.09
N LYS A 349 -6.13 26.87 -17.26
CA LYS A 349 -4.81 27.39 -17.67
C LYS A 349 -3.78 26.28 -17.47
N ASN A 350 -3.11 25.86 -18.54
CA ASN A 350 -1.92 25.02 -18.42
C ASN A 350 -0.80 25.86 -17.76
N VAL A 351 -0.31 25.40 -16.61
CA VAL A 351 0.87 25.97 -15.93
C VAL A 351 2.06 25.04 -16.18
N SER A 352 3.22 25.62 -16.45
CA SER A 352 4.43 24.90 -16.85
C SER A 352 5.00 24.02 -15.71
N THR A 353 5.07 22.72 -15.97
CA THR A 353 5.49 21.66 -15.03
C THR A 353 6.97 21.68 -14.62
N THR A 354 7.81 22.46 -15.30
CA THR A 354 9.27 22.47 -15.08
C THR A 354 9.76 23.45 -14.01
N ARG A 355 8.89 24.33 -13.49
CA ARG A 355 9.27 25.31 -12.44
C ARG A 355 8.78 24.92 -11.04
N SER A 356 7.84 23.98 -10.93
CA SER A 356 7.40 23.40 -9.65
C SER A 356 8.39 22.36 -9.12
N THR A 357 8.90 21.47 -9.98
CA THR A 357 9.81 20.37 -9.61
C THR A 357 11.03 20.87 -8.84
N LYS A 358 11.76 21.88 -9.34
CA LYS A 358 12.92 22.46 -8.64
C LYS A 358 12.60 23.11 -7.28
N ARG A 359 11.35 23.50 -7.03
CA ARG A 359 10.92 24.04 -5.72
C ARG A 359 10.53 22.92 -4.76
N GLU A 360 9.93 21.83 -5.27
CA GLU A 360 9.67 20.61 -4.50
C GLU A 360 10.96 19.87 -4.17
N GLU A 361 11.90 19.70 -5.12
CA GLU A 361 13.25 19.15 -4.90
C GLU A 361 14.01 19.89 -3.80
N ARG A 362 13.96 21.24 -3.79
CA ARG A 362 14.60 22.04 -2.73
C ARG A 362 13.92 21.89 -1.37
N LYS A 363 12.59 21.74 -1.31
CA LYS A 363 11.89 21.41 -0.05
C LYS A 363 12.18 19.99 0.41
N ARG A 364 12.30 19.02 -0.51
CA ARG A 364 12.65 17.63 -0.23
C ARG A 364 14.05 17.50 0.37
N ALA A 365 15.04 18.20 -0.19
CA ALA A 365 16.41 18.18 0.31
C ALA A 365 16.54 18.67 1.78
N VAL A 366 15.68 19.60 2.22
CA VAL A 366 15.62 20.04 3.62
C VAL A 366 14.98 18.97 4.53
N CYS A 367 14.11 18.11 3.99
CA CYS A 367 13.37 17.12 4.76
C CYS A 367 14.10 15.76 4.86
N SER A 368 14.81 15.34 3.81
CA SER A 368 15.48 14.02 3.74
C SER A 368 16.81 13.96 4.52
N GLN A 369 17.41 15.10 4.85
CA GLN A 369 18.70 15.18 5.57
C GLN A 369 18.67 14.68 7.04
N THR A 370 17.57 14.09 7.55
CA THR A 370 17.42 13.77 8.99
C THR A 370 16.92 12.35 9.33
N VAL A 371 17.02 11.39 8.41
CA VAL A 371 16.69 9.96 8.66
C VAL A 371 17.94 9.05 8.61
N GLY A 372 19.01 9.48 9.29
CA GLY A 372 20.21 8.66 9.50
C GLY A 372 20.05 7.64 10.64
N ILE A 373 19.15 6.66 10.51
CA ILE A 373 19.04 5.53 11.45
C ILE A 373 19.26 4.22 10.69
N GLN A 374 20.48 3.67 10.79
CA GLN A 374 20.75 2.31 10.34
C GLN A 374 20.08 1.31 11.29
N ILE A 375 18.87 0.86 10.92
CA ILE A 375 18.22 -0.27 11.58
C ILE A 375 18.98 -1.55 11.19
N LYS A 376 19.98 -1.93 11.99
CA LYS A 376 20.69 -3.21 11.84
C LYS A 376 19.75 -4.36 12.24
N ARG A 377 19.08 -4.94 11.25
CA ARG A 377 18.25 -6.13 11.44
C ARG A 377 19.13 -7.36 11.67
N LYS A 378 18.88 -8.11 12.75
CA LYS A 378 19.18 -9.56 12.74
C LYS A 378 18.26 -10.21 11.70
N LYS A 379 18.81 -11.09 10.86
CA LYS A 379 18.00 -12.05 10.13
C LYS A 379 17.41 -13.02 11.14
N VAL A 380 16.11 -13.27 11.03
CA VAL A 380 15.45 -14.48 11.52
C VAL A 380 15.47 -15.46 10.35
#